data_AF-A0A2G5LMQ7-F1
#
_entry.id   AF-A0A2G5LMQ7-F1
#
_cell.length_a   1.000
_cell.length_b   1.000
_cell.length_c   1.000
_cell.angle_alpha   90.00
_cell.angle_beta   90.00
_cell.angle_gamma   90.00
#
_symmetry.space_group_name_H-M   'P 1'
#
loop_
_entity.id
_entity.type
_entity.pdbx_description
1 polymer ?
#
loop_
_entity_poly.entity_id
_entity_poly.type
_entity_poly.pdbx_seq_one_letter_code
_entity_poly.pdbx_strand_id
1 'polypeptide(L)'
;MKSLKTLVSLTALAVCMGATSMASAATISPAGTGFSTPAGTIAVSSPASFGAPVSCNIVFTGSVAADGSAAAITGATVSGANPLCGVPVLLGLPWTLTPTSTATGAGVYAGTVSGVNFKIVSNCASGPTTINVLYNNNTHTITLPSAQTVGSCKITALNAAPTPAITVNP
;
A
#
# COMPACT_ATOMS: atom_id res chain seq x y z
N MET A 1 28.52 57.41 -39.05
CA MET A 1 28.38 56.80 -37.71
C MET A 1 27.08 57.25 -37.08
N LYS A 2 26.33 56.33 -36.44
CA LYS A 2 25.03 56.50 -35.72
C LYS A 2 23.80 56.54 -36.66
N SER A 3 22.75 55.72 -36.54
CA SER A 3 22.35 54.74 -35.52
C SER A 3 21.41 53.70 -36.12
N LEU A 4 21.59 52.46 -35.67
CA LEU A 4 20.71 51.31 -35.85
C LEU A 4 19.38 51.52 -35.09
N LYS A 5 18.23 51.34 -35.75
CA LYS A 5 16.91 51.25 -35.09
C LYS A 5 16.23 49.96 -35.54
N THR A 6 16.56 48.89 -34.81
CA THR A 6 15.94 47.58 -34.87
C THR A 6 14.53 47.67 -34.29
N LEU A 7 13.49 47.55 -35.12
CA LEU A 7 12.12 47.31 -34.67
C LEU A 7 11.87 45.80 -34.69
N VAL A 8 12.10 45.17 -33.53
CA VAL A 8 11.66 43.80 -33.24
C VAL A 8 10.16 43.87 -32.97
N SER A 9 9.37 43.35 -33.90
CA SER A 9 7.93 43.17 -33.73
C SER A 9 7.68 42.06 -32.70
N LEU A 10 7.26 42.50 -31.52
CA LEU A 10 6.65 41.69 -30.46
C LEU A 10 5.38 41.02 -30.98
N THR A 11 5.44 39.74 -31.32
CA THR A 11 4.22 38.92 -31.46
C THR A 11 4.41 37.55 -30.82
N ALA A 12 3.59 37.34 -29.78
CA ALA A 12 3.15 36.06 -29.22
C ALA A 12 4.18 35.23 -28.42
N LEU A 13 4.43 35.65 -27.17
CA LEU A 13 4.56 34.69 -26.06
C LEU A 13 3.20 33.98 -25.91
N ALA A 14 2.97 32.92 -26.68
CA ALA A 14 1.93 31.95 -26.35
C ALA A 14 2.42 31.16 -25.13
N VAL A 15 1.98 31.62 -23.97
CA VAL A 15 1.97 30.89 -22.72
C VAL A 15 1.22 29.58 -22.95
N CYS A 16 1.93 28.51 -23.31
CA CYS A 16 1.46 27.16 -23.05
C CYS A 16 1.55 26.95 -21.54
N MET A 17 0.52 27.44 -20.84
CA MET A 17 -0.01 26.82 -19.62
C MET A 17 -0.39 25.37 -19.99
N GLY A 18 0.62 24.53 -20.20
CA GLY A 18 0.44 23.10 -20.11
C GLY A 18 0.03 22.85 -18.68
N ALA A 19 -1.27 22.63 -18.47
CA ALA A 19 -1.85 22.23 -17.22
C ALA A 19 -0.91 21.19 -16.61
N THR A 20 -0.21 21.56 -15.53
CA THR A 20 0.50 20.60 -14.72
C THR A 20 -0.56 19.59 -14.33
N SER A 21 -0.46 18.38 -14.89
CA SER A 21 -1.34 17.26 -14.58
C SER A 21 -1.43 17.18 -13.06
N MET A 22 -2.52 17.70 -12.50
CA MET A 22 -2.89 17.43 -11.13
C MET A 22 -3.25 15.95 -11.16
N ALA A 23 -2.25 15.09 -11.00
CA ALA A 23 -2.49 13.71 -10.68
C ALA A 23 -3.30 13.77 -9.39
N SER A 24 -4.62 13.59 -9.49
CA SER A 24 -5.47 13.44 -8.31
C SER A 24 -4.84 12.34 -7.47
N ALA A 25 -4.28 12.73 -6.34
CA ALA A 25 -3.76 11.78 -5.38
C ALA A 25 -4.97 11.11 -4.76
N ALA A 26 -5.08 9.79 -4.92
CA ALA A 26 -6.14 9.05 -4.29
C ALA A 26 -6.04 9.22 -2.77
N THR A 27 -7.19 9.27 -2.11
CA THR A 27 -7.29 9.39 -0.66
C THR A 27 -8.01 8.20 -0.06
N ILE A 28 -7.77 7.97 1.21
CA ILE A 28 -8.39 6.95 2.04
C ILE A 28 -9.41 7.64 2.95
N SER A 29 -10.65 7.12 2.95
CA SER A 29 -11.72 7.55 3.84
C SER A 29 -12.16 6.40 4.75
N PRO A 30 -12.54 6.65 6.02
CA PRO A 30 -12.54 7.94 6.72
C PRO A 30 -11.13 8.40 7.14
N ALA A 31 -10.80 9.67 6.86
CA ALA A 31 -9.53 10.27 7.27
C ALA A 31 -9.45 10.40 8.81
N GLY A 32 -8.22 10.39 9.34
CA GLY A 32 -7.96 10.56 10.78
C GLY A 32 -8.50 9.45 11.68
N THR A 33 -8.97 8.34 11.12
CA THR A 33 -9.66 7.29 11.86
C THR A 33 -8.77 6.06 12.05
N GLY A 34 -8.77 5.51 13.27
CA GLY A 34 -8.12 4.22 13.58
C GLY A 34 -8.87 3.04 12.95
N PHE A 35 -8.16 1.99 12.57
CA PHE A 35 -8.76 0.77 12.02
C PHE A 35 -8.13 -0.51 12.60
N SER A 36 -8.89 -1.60 12.51
CA SER A 36 -8.39 -2.97 12.73
C SER A 36 -8.97 -3.94 11.69
N THR A 37 -8.29 -5.06 11.42
CA THR A 37 -8.75 -6.09 10.47
C THR A 37 -9.04 -7.44 11.17
N PRO A 38 -10.08 -7.54 12.02
CA PRO A 38 -10.26 -8.67 12.94
C PRO A 38 -10.44 -10.04 12.26
N ALA A 39 -10.93 -10.06 11.03
CA ALA A 39 -11.15 -11.28 10.23
C ALA A 39 -10.14 -11.43 9.07
N GLY A 40 -8.96 -10.83 9.20
CA GLY A 40 -7.95 -10.89 8.15
C GLY A 40 -7.30 -12.27 8.02
N THR A 41 -6.95 -12.65 6.79
CA THR A 41 -6.16 -13.85 6.49
C THR A 41 -4.94 -13.50 5.65
N ILE A 42 -3.86 -14.24 5.86
CA ILE A 42 -2.61 -14.11 5.12
C ILE A 42 -2.03 -15.50 4.87
N ALA A 43 -1.46 -15.73 3.69
CA ALA A 43 -0.70 -16.94 3.39
C ALA A 43 0.74 -16.59 3.04
N VAL A 44 1.71 -17.18 3.73
CA VAL A 44 3.14 -16.91 3.54
C VAL A 44 3.91 -18.20 3.34
N SER A 45 4.78 -18.23 2.32
CA SER A 45 5.81 -19.24 2.16
C SER A 45 7.14 -18.73 2.73
N SER A 46 7.89 -19.60 3.40
CA SER A 46 9.20 -19.27 3.97
C SER A 46 10.15 -20.49 3.92
N PRO A 47 11.45 -20.31 4.18
CA PRO A 47 12.35 -21.46 4.36
C PRO A 47 11.91 -22.39 5.49
N ALA A 48 11.31 -21.86 6.56
CA ALA A 48 10.78 -22.65 7.68
C ALA A 48 9.56 -23.52 7.30
N SER A 49 8.84 -23.16 6.24
CA SER A 49 7.76 -23.98 5.67
C SER A 49 8.20 -24.79 4.46
N PHE A 50 9.51 -24.90 4.20
CA PHE A 50 10.07 -25.56 3.01
C PHE A 50 9.46 -25.05 1.69
N GLY A 51 9.12 -23.76 1.64
CA GLY A 51 8.50 -23.12 0.48
C GLY A 51 6.98 -23.33 0.35
N ALA A 52 6.37 -24.19 1.18
CA ALA A 52 4.92 -24.38 1.18
C ALA A 52 4.19 -23.15 1.76
N PRO A 53 3.09 -22.68 1.14
CA PRO A 53 2.28 -21.60 1.70
C PRO A 53 1.61 -22.03 3.01
N VAL A 54 1.80 -21.25 4.07
CA VAL A 54 1.11 -21.42 5.35
C VAL A 54 0.05 -20.34 5.49
N SER A 55 -1.22 -20.74 5.60
CA SER A 55 -2.34 -19.83 5.84
C SER A 55 -2.53 -19.58 7.33
N CYS A 56 -2.59 -18.30 7.70
CA CYS A 56 -2.77 -17.81 9.05
C CYS A 56 -3.85 -16.72 9.08
N ASN A 57 -4.40 -16.49 10.27
CA ASN A 57 -5.17 -15.29 10.57
C ASN A 57 -4.19 -14.14 10.81
N ILE A 58 -4.57 -12.93 10.37
CA ILE A 58 -3.81 -11.72 10.62
C ILE A 58 -4.74 -10.57 11.01
N VAL A 59 -4.39 -9.88 12.09
CA VAL A 59 -5.07 -8.67 12.53
C VAL A 59 -4.09 -7.53 12.42
N PHE A 60 -4.29 -6.64 11.45
CA PHE A 60 -3.61 -5.36 11.38
C PHE A 60 -4.33 -4.33 12.24
N THR A 61 -3.58 -3.41 12.81
CA THR A 61 -4.08 -2.21 13.47
C THR A 61 -3.35 -1.00 12.93
N GLY A 62 -4.05 0.12 12.83
CA GLY A 62 -3.47 1.32 12.27
C GLY A 62 -4.38 2.53 12.33
N SER A 63 -4.00 3.58 11.61
CA SER A 63 -4.81 4.79 11.45
C SER A 63 -4.60 5.42 10.09
N VAL A 64 -5.69 5.95 9.52
CA VAL A 64 -5.64 6.79 8.32
C VAL A 64 -5.12 8.17 8.69
N ALA A 65 -4.24 8.74 7.87
CA ALA A 65 -3.74 10.09 8.04
C ALA A 65 -4.89 11.11 8.05
N ALA A 66 -4.69 12.26 8.70
CA ALA A 66 -5.72 13.30 8.83
C ALA A 66 -6.17 13.87 7.48
N ASP A 67 -5.30 13.83 6.47
CA ASP A 67 -5.57 14.26 5.10
C ASP A 67 -6.03 13.11 4.18
N GLY A 68 -6.11 11.88 4.70
CA GLY A 68 -6.45 10.68 3.92
C GLY A 68 -5.37 10.24 2.93
N SER A 69 -4.20 10.87 2.87
CA SER A 69 -3.18 10.56 1.85
C SER A 69 -2.57 9.16 1.98
N ALA A 70 -2.58 8.61 3.19
CA ALA A 70 -2.06 7.29 3.50
C ALA A 70 -2.68 6.75 4.80
N ALA A 71 -2.39 5.49 5.11
CA ALA A 71 -2.68 4.87 6.39
C ALA A 71 -1.40 4.25 6.97
N ALA A 72 -1.20 4.42 8.27
CA ALA A 72 -0.10 3.81 9.01
C ALA A 72 -0.59 2.51 9.66
N ILE A 73 0.04 1.38 9.32
CA ILE A 73 -0.12 0.10 10.00
C ILE A 73 0.85 0.10 11.17
N THR A 74 0.35 0.28 12.39
CA THR A 74 1.14 0.41 13.62
C THR A 74 1.30 -0.89 14.37
N GLY A 75 0.54 -1.91 14.01
CA GLY A 75 0.59 -3.24 14.61
C GLY A 75 0.09 -4.31 13.65
N ALA A 76 0.61 -5.52 13.82
CA ALA A 76 -0.14 -6.69 13.40
C ALA A 76 0.13 -7.90 14.31
N THR A 77 -0.87 -8.76 14.40
CA THR A 77 -0.79 -10.01 15.14
C THR A 77 -1.15 -11.16 14.21
N VAL A 78 -0.30 -12.19 14.18
CA VAL A 78 -0.52 -13.40 13.41
C VAL A 78 -0.96 -14.51 14.36
N SER A 79 -1.94 -15.30 13.95
CA SER A 79 -2.44 -16.44 14.72
C SER A 79 -2.99 -17.52 13.79
N GLY A 80 -3.28 -18.71 14.30
CA GLY A 80 -3.85 -19.79 13.51
C GLY A 80 -3.59 -21.16 14.11
N ALA A 81 -4.25 -22.18 13.57
CA ALA A 81 -4.10 -23.56 14.03
C ALA A 81 -2.74 -24.18 13.62
N ASN A 82 -2.13 -23.70 12.54
CA ASN A 82 -0.80 -24.14 12.16
C ASN A 82 0.24 -23.58 13.16
N PRO A 83 1.14 -24.40 13.73
CA PRO A 83 2.14 -23.93 14.69
C PRO A 83 3.03 -22.79 14.17
N LEU A 84 3.28 -22.75 12.86
CA LEU A 84 4.05 -21.67 12.24
C LEU A 84 3.34 -20.31 12.25
N CYS A 85 2.05 -20.25 12.57
CA CYS A 85 1.31 -18.99 12.70
C CYS A 85 1.57 -18.25 14.03
N GLY A 86 2.11 -18.93 15.04
CA GLY A 86 2.48 -18.30 16.33
C GLY A 86 3.92 -17.78 16.39
N VAL A 87 4.69 -18.00 15.33
CA VAL A 87 6.12 -17.67 15.22
C VAL A 87 6.42 -16.29 14.60
N PRO A 88 5.63 -15.75 13.65
CA PRO A 88 6.01 -14.55 12.93
C PRO A 88 6.12 -13.34 13.85
N VAL A 89 7.16 -12.52 13.62
CA VAL A 89 7.33 -11.22 14.29
C VAL A 89 7.42 -10.14 13.23
N LEU A 90 6.57 -9.12 13.36
CA LEU A 90 6.60 -7.95 12.49
C LEU A 90 7.72 -7.00 12.94
N LEU A 91 8.41 -6.41 11.96
CA LEU A 91 9.57 -5.54 12.17
C LEU A 91 9.34 -4.21 11.45
N GLY A 92 9.98 -3.15 11.95
CA GLY A 92 10.00 -1.86 11.26
C GLY A 92 8.64 -1.17 11.10
N LEU A 93 7.71 -1.41 12.03
CA LEU A 93 6.46 -0.66 12.09
C LEU A 93 6.73 0.82 12.46
N PRO A 94 5.92 1.78 11.98
CA PRO A 94 4.73 1.58 11.15
C PRO A 94 5.05 1.28 9.67
N TRP A 95 4.23 0.45 9.03
CA TRP A 95 4.23 0.31 7.57
C TRP A 95 3.22 1.27 6.96
N THR A 96 3.53 1.85 5.80
CA THR A 96 2.69 2.87 5.18
C THR A 96 1.92 2.31 4.01
N LEU A 97 0.61 2.31 4.14
CA LEU A 97 -0.38 1.92 3.14
C LEU A 97 -0.79 3.17 2.33
N THR A 98 -0.52 3.18 1.02
CA THR A 98 -0.78 4.32 0.13
C THR A 98 -1.65 3.90 -1.05
N PRO A 99 -2.81 4.53 -1.28
CA PRO A 99 -3.64 4.25 -2.44
C PRO A 99 -3.09 4.92 -3.70
N THR A 100 -3.48 4.43 -4.87
CA THR A 100 -3.32 5.14 -6.13
C THR A 100 -4.66 5.34 -6.80
N SER A 101 -4.76 6.35 -7.68
CA SER A 101 -5.97 6.61 -8.46
C SER A 101 -6.13 5.63 -9.64
N THR A 102 -5.20 4.68 -9.80
CA THR A 102 -5.23 3.67 -10.85
C THR A 102 -6.30 2.62 -10.54
N ALA A 103 -7.43 2.70 -11.23
CA ALA A 103 -8.45 1.65 -11.21
C ALA A 103 -7.94 0.40 -11.94
N THR A 104 -8.12 -0.77 -11.33
CA THR A 104 -7.81 -2.09 -11.91
C THR A 104 -9.08 -2.88 -12.24
N GLY A 105 -10.24 -2.34 -11.84
CA GLY A 105 -11.58 -2.87 -12.08
C GLY A 105 -12.63 -1.91 -11.49
N ALA A 106 -13.90 -2.22 -11.69
CA ALA A 106 -15.00 -1.40 -11.17
C ALA A 106 -14.96 -1.32 -9.63
N GLY A 107 -14.68 -0.14 -9.08
CA GLY A 107 -14.53 0.06 -7.64
C GLY A 107 -13.28 -0.60 -7.03
N VAL A 108 -12.31 -1.01 -7.85
CA VAL A 108 -11.06 -1.62 -7.40
C VAL A 108 -9.88 -0.73 -7.76
N TYR A 109 -9.12 -0.30 -6.75
CA TYR A 109 -8.01 0.64 -6.89
C TYR A 109 -6.70 -0.02 -6.44
N ALA A 110 -5.60 0.30 -7.14
CA ALA A 110 -4.29 -0.17 -6.72
C ALA A 110 -3.74 0.62 -5.53
N GLY A 111 -2.69 0.08 -4.91
CA GLY A 111 -1.88 0.79 -3.95
C GLY A 111 -0.66 -0.01 -3.51
N THR A 112 0.04 0.52 -2.53
CA THR A 112 1.27 -0.10 -2.00
C THR A 112 1.27 -0.12 -0.48
N VAL A 113 2.01 -1.05 0.09
CA VAL A 113 2.41 -1.03 1.49
C VAL A 113 3.93 -0.97 1.51
N SER A 114 4.47 0.17 1.94
CA SER A 114 5.91 0.38 2.10
C SER A 114 6.34 0.10 3.54
N GLY A 115 7.58 -0.32 3.72
CA GLY A 115 8.13 -0.64 5.04
C GLY A 115 7.96 -2.09 5.48
N VAL A 116 7.33 -2.95 4.66
CA VAL A 116 7.05 -4.35 5.01
C VAL A 116 8.34 -5.08 5.35
N ASN A 117 8.42 -5.56 6.60
CA ASN A 117 9.54 -6.35 7.07
C ASN A 117 9.12 -7.26 8.21
N PHE A 118 9.44 -8.54 8.13
CA PHE A 118 9.05 -9.51 9.15
C PHE A 118 10.03 -10.67 9.19
N LYS A 119 9.95 -11.47 10.25
CA LYS A 119 10.72 -12.70 10.39
C LYS A 119 9.81 -13.89 10.69
N ILE A 120 10.18 -15.05 10.16
CA ILE A 120 9.58 -16.35 10.47
C ILE A 120 10.75 -17.27 10.80
N VAL A 121 11.03 -17.47 12.10
CA VAL A 121 12.28 -18.04 12.63
C VAL A 121 13.52 -17.18 12.34
N SER A 122 13.75 -16.81 11.08
CA SER A 122 14.78 -15.88 10.61
C SER A 122 14.17 -14.71 9.84
N ASN A 123 14.94 -13.63 9.68
CA ASN A 123 14.50 -12.45 8.93
C ASN A 123 14.20 -12.83 7.48
N CYS A 124 13.01 -12.44 7.00
CA CYS A 124 12.64 -12.69 5.62
C CYS A 124 13.48 -11.85 4.65
N ALA A 125 13.71 -10.58 4.96
CA ALA A 125 14.54 -9.67 4.16
C ALA A 125 15.60 -8.97 5.03
N SER A 126 16.68 -8.50 4.40
CA SER A 126 17.74 -7.70 5.04
C SER A 126 17.32 -6.25 5.31
N GLY A 127 16.22 -5.80 4.71
CA GLY A 127 15.67 -4.47 4.88
C GLY A 127 14.19 -4.38 4.47
N PRO A 128 13.54 -3.24 4.73
CA PRO A 128 12.13 -3.03 4.40
C PRO A 128 11.86 -3.15 2.91
N THR A 129 10.72 -3.73 2.55
CA THR A 129 10.28 -3.94 1.16
C THR A 129 8.93 -3.27 0.93
N THR A 130 8.65 -2.89 -0.31
CA THR A 130 7.32 -2.41 -0.72
C THR A 130 6.58 -3.53 -1.44
N ILE A 131 5.32 -3.77 -1.05
CA ILE A 131 4.41 -4.69 -1.73
C ILE A 131 3.26 -3.91 -2.38
N ASN A 132 2.67 -4.46 -3.44
CA ASN A 132 1.47 -3.92 -4.08
C ASN A 132 0.22 -4.56 -3.48
N VAL A 133 -0.85 -3.79 -3.34
CA VAL A 133 -2.16 -4.26 -2.87
C VAL A 133 -3.28 -3.73 -3.76
N LEU A 134 -4.46 -4.31 -3.64
CA LEU A 134 -5.70 -3.84 -4.24
C LEU A 134 -6.69 -3.49 -3.14
N TYR A 135 -7.36 -2.36 -3.27
CA TYR A 135 -8.52 -1.98 -2.47
C TYR A 135 -9.76 -2.23 -3.29
N ASN A 136 -10.71 -2.98 -2.74
CA ASN A 136 -12.01 -3.15 -3.34
C ASN A 136 -13.04 -2.38 -2.51
N ASN A 137 -13.53 -1.26 -3.03
CA ASN A 137 -14.52 -0.43 -2.36
C ASN A 137 -15.90 -1.10 -2.26
N ASN A 138 -16.19 -2.11 -3.08
CA ASN A 138 -17.47 -2.82 -3.03
C ASN A 138 -17.52 -3.83 -1.88
N THR A 139 -16.38 -4.47 -1.58
CA THR A 139 -16.26 -5.47 -0.52
C THR A 139 -15.56 -4.95 0.74
N HIS A 140 -15.01 -3.74 0.68
CA HIS A 140 -14.19 -3.12 1.74
C HIS A 140 -12.99 -3.99 2.14
N THR A 141 -12.37 -4.65 1.17
CA THR A 141 -11.23 -5.54 1.39
C THR A 141 -9.96 -5.02 0.75
N ILE A 142 -8.83 -5.30 1.40
CA ILE A 142 -7.47 -5.13 0.89
C ILE A 142 -6.91 -6.52 0.57
N THR A 143 -6.48 -6.73 -0.67
CA THR A 143 -5.96 -8.00 -1.15
C THR A 143 -4.62 -7.84 -1.88
N LEU A 144 -3.97 -8.96 -2.16
CA LEU A 144 -2.81 -9.01 -3.06
C LEU A 144 -3.27 -9.20 -4.52
N PRO A 145 -2.75 -8.44 -5.49
CA PRO A 145 -3.01 -8.69 -6.91
C PRO A 145 -2.38 -10.00 -7.42
N SER A 146 -1.26 -10.40 -6.81
CA SER A 146 -0.53 -11.62 -7.10
C SER A 146 0.44 -11.90 -5.94
N ALA A 147 1.06 -13.08 -5.92
CA ALA A 147 2.02 -13.45 -4.89
C ALA A 147 3.33 -12.64 -5.02
N GLN A 148 3.83 -12.09 -3.91
CA GLN A 148 4.96 -11.15 -3.90
C GLN A 148 6.07 -11.58 -2.95
N THR A 149 7.31 -11.42 -3.41
CA THR A 149 8.51 -11.81 -2.66
C THR A 149 8.92 -10.72 -1.69
N VAL A 150 9.25 -11.12 -0.45
CA VAL A 150 9.82 -10.28 0.61
C VAL A 150 11.11 -10.97 1.07
N GLY A 151 12.21 -10.70 0.35
CA GLY A 151 13.48 -11.40 0.51
C GLY A 151 13.37 -12.91 0.27
N SER A 152 13.64 -13.71 1.29
CA SER A 152 13.54 -15.19 1.28
C SER A 152 12.12 -15.72 1.52
N CYS A 153 11.18 -14.86 1.91
CA CYS A 153 9.79 -15.23 2.12
C CYS A 153 8.92 -14.74 0.95
N LYS A 154 7.70 -15.26 0.83
CA LYS A 154 6.73 -14.85 -0.18
C LYS A 154 5.34 -14.74 0.43
N ILE A 155 4.72 -13.57 0.31
CA ILE A 155 3.31 -13.40 0.66
C ILE A 155 2.50 -13.87 -0.56
N THR A 156 1.76 -14.95 -0.38
CA THR A 156 1.06 -15.66 -1.47
C THR A 156 -0.41 -15.29 -1.56
N ALA A 157 -1.02 -14.91 -0.44
CA ALA A 157 -2.38 -14.39 -0.39
C ALA A 157 -2.52 -13.43 0.80
N LEU A 158 -3.43 -12.48 0.66
CA LEU A 158 -3.85 -11.55 1.69
C LEU A 158 -5.32 -11.24 1.45
N ASN A 159 -6.11 -11.27 2.51
CA ASN A 159 -7.45 -10.72 2.53
C ASN A 159 -7.68 -10.06 3.88
N ALA A 160 -7.75 -8.74 3.90
CA ALA A 160 -7.96 -7.96 5.10
C ALA A 160 -9.17 -7.04 4.92
N ALA A 161 -10.07 -7.01 5.89
CA ALA A 161 -11.24 -6.13 5.89
C ALA A 161 -11.14 -5.15 7.07
N PRO A 162 -10.72 -3.89 6.83
CA PRO A 162 -10.64 -2.88 7.88
C PRO A 162 -12.02 -2.59 8.50
N THR A 163 -12.04 -2.39 9.81
CA THR A 163 -13.18 -1.91 10.59
C THR A 163 -12.73 -0.70 11.41
N PRO A 164 -13.34 0.49 11.25
CA PRO A 164 -14.38 0.80 10.27
C PRO A 164 -13.92 0.59 8.83
N ALA A 165 -14.88 0.37 7.93
CA ALA A 165 -14.61 0.13 6.52
C ALA A 165 -13.84 1.31 5.92
N ILE A 166 -12.80 0.99 5.16
CA ILE A 166 -11.98 1.96 4.44
C ILE A 166 -12.35 1.94 2.96
N THR A 167 -12.41 3.11 2.33
CA THR A 167 -12.61 3.28 0.88
C THR A 167 -11.53 4.15 0.28
N VAL A 168 -11.19 3.88 -0.98
CA VAL A 168 -10.30 4.72 -1.79
C VAL A 168 -11.10 5.67 -2.66
N ASN A 169 -10.77 6.96 -2.60
CA ASN A 169 -11.35 8.02 -3.42
C ASN A 169 -10.27 8.49 -4.41
N PRO A 170 -10.36 8.13 -5.71
CA PRO A 170 -9.34 8.44 -6.71
C PRO A 170 -9.23 9.93 -7.05
#